data_AF-A0A2W4QSM6-F1
#
_entry.id   AF-A0A2W4QSM6-F1
#
_cell.length_a   1.000
_cell.length_b   1.000
_cell.length_c   1.000
_cell.angle_alpha   90.00
_cell.angle_beta   90.00
_cell.angle_gamma   90.00
#
_symmetry.space_group_name_H-M   'P 1'
#
loop_
_entity.id
_entity.type
_entity.pdbx_description
1 polymer ?
#
loop_
_entity_poly.entity_id
_entity_poly.type
_entity_poly.pdbx_seq_one_letter_code
_entity_poly.pdbx_strand_id
1 'polypeptide(L)'
;CSLLGNICCRVHVLRAMASGFLAGGGESGDLRVEGQGRGHRAGGDRRGKQSAAVVVVTPGGGYGGNNDRYLDLRVDDDPEPVEKLARLVQMHHVFFGRSQTRELTPIDSRLARELQAIMHAQGLLKRQPDGNWDDESRLAFQHFISIENLEERWNIEQHPYALDRVALEYLRQRFPTK
;
A
#
# COMPACT_ATOMS: atom_id res chain seq x y z
N CYS A 1 -22.61 -10.11 -7.14
CA CYS A 1 -21.22 -10.49 -7.48
C CYS A 1 -21.27 -11.84 -8.18
N SER A 2 -20.57 -12.01 -9.30
CA SER A 2 -20.55 -13.25 -10.08
C SER A 2 -19.11 -13.73 -10.21
N LEU A 3 -18.90 -15.05 -10.16
CA LEU A 3 -17.59 -15.68 -10.27
C LEU A 3 -17.63 -16.64 -11.45
N LEU A 4 -16.65 -16.52 -12.34
CA LEU A 4 -16.57 -17.29 -13.57
C LEU A 4 -15.19 -17.93 -13.68
N GLY A 5 -15.13 -19.13 -14.24
CA GLY A 5 -13.88 -19.84 -14.47
C GLY A 5 -14.03 -20.84 -15.60
N ASN A 6 -12.99 -20.96 -16.41
CA ASN A 6 -12.87 -21.97 -17.47
C ASN A 6 -11.58 -22.76 -17.22
N ILE A 7 -11.55 -24.02 -17.67
CA ILE A 7 -10.36 -24.90 -17.56
C ILE A 7 -9.89 -25.05 -16.10
N CYS A 8 -10.80 -24.91 -15.14
CA CYS A 8 -10.48 -25.11 -13.73
C CYS A 8 -10.11 -26.59 -13.48
N CYS A 9 -9.09 -26.83 -12.65
CA CYS A 9 -8.71 -28.19 -12.27
C CYS A 9 -9.87 -28.96 -11.63
N ARG A 10 -10.70 -28.28 -10.82
CA ARG A 10 -11.85 -28.87 -10.10
C ARG A 10 -12.94 -27.82 -9.84
N VAL A 11 -14.16 -28.28 -9.53
CA VAL A 11 -15.30 -27.43 -9.13
C VAL A 11 -15.03 -26.60 -7.86
N HIS A 12 -14.12 -27.07 -7.00
CA HIS A 12 -13.79 -26.40 -5.75
C HIS A 12 -13.03 -25.08 -5.95
N VAL A 13 -12.44 -24.83 -7.13
CA VAL A 13 -11.74 -23.57 -7.43
C VAL A 13 -12.67 -22.36 -7.26
N LEU A 14 -13.87 -22.41 -7.83
CA LEU A 14 -14.84 -21.31 -7.73
C LEU A 14 -15.37 -21.14 -6.31
N ARG A 15 -15.57 -22.23 -5.57
CA ARG A 15 -15.99 -22.18 -4.16
C ARG A 15 -14.91 -21.56 -3.27
N ALA A 16 -13.64 -21.90 -3.49
CA ALA A 16 -12.52 -21.33 -2.77
C ALA A 16 -12.35 -19.84 -3.09
N MET A 17 -12.54 -19.44 -4.35
CA MET A 17 -12.52 -18.04 -4.75
C MET A 17 -13.65 -17.24 -4.09
N ALA A 18 -14.87 -17.77 -4.09
CA ALA A 18 -16.01 -17.17 -3.38
C ALA A 18 -15.72 -17.03 -1.88
N SER A 19 -15.20 -18.08 -1.25
CA SER A 19 -14.84 -18.06 0.16
C SER A 19 -13.76 -17.00 0.46
N GLY A 20 -12.75 -16.85 -0.39
CA GLY A 20 -11.72 -15.83 -0.20
C GLY A 20 -12.25 -14.41 -0.33
N PHE A 21 -13.12 -14.18 -1.31
CA PHE A 21 -13.77 -12.89 -1.47
C PHE A 21 -14.67 -12.53 -0.30
N LEU A 22 -15.46 -13.49 0.20
CA LEU A 22 -16.43 -13.26 1.29
C LEU A 22 -15.78 -13.19 2.67
N ALA A 23 -14.67 -13.90 2.89
CA ALA A 23 -13.94 -13.91 4.16
C ALA A 23 -12.86 -12.82 4.23
N GLY A 24 -12.53 -12.19 3.11
CA GLY A 24 -11.49 -11.19 3.07
C GLY A 24 -11.87 -9.92 3.82
N GLY A 25 -10.84 -9.19 4.24
CA GLY A 25 -10.95 -7.86 4.81
C GLY A 25 -10.25 -6.81 3.94
N GLY A 26 -10.35 -5.55 4.35
CA GLY A 26 -9.75 -4.43 3.63
C GLY A 26 -10.64 -3.89 2.52
N GLU A 27 -10.02 -3.33 1.50
CA GLU A 27 -10.74 -2.65 0.43
C GLU A 27 -11.17 -3.59 -0.69
N SER A 28 -11.97 -3.08 -1.61
CA SER A 28 -12.50 -3.81 -2.77
C SER A 28 -11.41 -4.56 -3.56
N GLY A 29 -10.21 -3.98 -3.66
CA GLY A 29 -9.04 -4.60 -4.31
C GLY A 29 -8.54 -5.83 -3.55
N ASP A 30 -8.39 -5.73 -2.23
CA ASP A 30 -7.88 -6.81 -1.36
C ASP A 30 -8.78 -8.04 -1.42
N LEU A 31 -10.10 -7.83 -1.30
CA LEU A 31 -11.09 -8.91 -1.35
C LEU A 31 -11.00 -9.73 -2.65
N ARG A 32 -10.81 -9.04 -3.79
CA ARG A 32 -10.71 -9.67 -5.12
C ARG A 32 -9.43 -10.48 -5.24
N VAL A 33 -8.31 -9.90 -4.82
CA VAL A 33 -7.00 -10.57 -4.89
C VAL A 33 -6.95 -11.75 -3.91
N GLU A 34 -7.54 -11.64 -2.72
CA GLU A 34 -7.66 -12.78 -1.80
C GLU A 34 -8.49 -13.91 -2.40
N GLY A 35 -9.64 -13.58 -3.01
CA GLY A 35 -10.45 -14.53 -3.76
C GLY A 35 -9.61 -15.25 -4.83
N GLN A 36 -8.91 -14.49 -5.67
CA GLN A 36 -8.05 -15.06 -6.71
C GLN A 36 -6.98 -15.99 -6.12
N GLY A 37 -6.34 -15.59 -5.01
CA GLY A 37 -5.32 -16.38 -4.31
C GLY A 37 -5.87 -17.70 -3.77
N ARG A 38 -7.06 -17.70 -3.18
CA ARG A 38 -7.71 -18.94 -2.70
C ARG A 38 -8.13 -19.84 -3.86
N GLY A 39 -8.67 -19.28 -4.93
CA GLY A 39 -9.00 -20.04 -6.15
C GLY A 39 -7.76 -20.69 -6.76
N HIS A 40 -6.65 -19.96 -6.84
CA HIS A 40 -5.38 -20.49 -7.32
C HIS A 40 -4.86 -21.65 -6.46
N ARG A 41 -4.84 -21.47 -5.12
CA ARG A 41 -4.42 -22.52 -4.18
C ARG A 41 -5.33 -23.77 -4.20
N ALA A 42 -6.59 -23.62 -4.60
CA ALA A 42 -7.52 -24.73 -4.80
C ALA A 42 -7.32 -25.50 -6.12
N GLY A 43 -6.26 -25.17 -6.87
CA GLY A 43 -5.84 -25.87 -8.09
C GLY A 43 -5.87 -25.00 -9.35
N GLY A 44 -6.54 -23.84 -9.32
CA GLY A 44 -6.51 -22.85 -10.40
C GLY A 44 -6.88 -23.39 -11.80
N ASP A 45 -6.30 -22.75 -12.82
CA ASP A 45 -6.36 -23.20 -14.22
C ASP A 45 -5.41 -24.38 -14.43
N ARG A 46 -5.86 -25.41 -15.16
CA ARG A 46 -5.11 -26.63 -15.42
C ARG A 46 -3.81 -26.42 -16.19
N ARG A 47 -3.66 -25.29 -16.89
CA ARG A 47 -2.46 -24.93 -17.65
C ARG A 47 -1.40 -24.23 -16.78
N GLY A 48 -1.73 -23.88 -15.55
CA GLY A 48 -0.89 -23.07 -14.68
C GLY A 48 -1.31 -21.60 -14.64
N LYS A 49 -0.47 -20.78 -14.00
CA LYS A 49 -0.64 -19.33 -13.84
C LYS A 49 0.45 -18.61 -14.62
N GLN A 50 0.11 -17.44 -15.15
CA GLN A 50 1.05 -16.57 -15.86
C GLN A 50 0.75 -15.10 -15.58
N SER A 51 -0.54 -14.75 -15.51
CA SER A 51 -0.96 -13.37 -15.28
C SER A 51 -2.07 -13.24 -14.23
N ALA A 52 -2.20 -12.04 -13.68
CA ALA A 52 -3.26 -11.65 -12.77
C ALA A 52 -3.50 -10.15 -12.90
N ALA A 53 -4.75 -9.73 -12.75
CA ALA A 53 -5.11 -8.32 -12.79
C ALA A 53 -6.27 -8.03 -11.83
N VAL A 54 -6.32 -6.81 -11.32
CA VAL A 54 -7.45 -6.30 -10.56
C VAL A 54 -7.76 -4.87 -11.00
N VAL A 55 -9.05 -4.59 -11.17
CA VAL A 55 -9.56 -3.26 -11.50
C VAL A 55 -10.67 -2.92 -10.51
N VAL A 56 -10.57 -1.75 -9.90
CA VAL A 56 -11.63 -1.14 -9.10
C VAL A 56 -11.86 0.27 -9.63
N VAL A 57 -13.14 0.60 -9.79
CA VAL A 57 -13.57 1.92 -10.24
C VAL A 57 -14.49 2.54 -9.19
N THR A 58 -14.35 3.84 -8.98
CA THR A 58 -15.26 4.65 -8.16
C THR A 58 -15.28 6.07 -8.75
N PRO A 59 -16.41 6.78 -8.72
CA PRO A 59 -16.49 8.15 -9.23
C PRO A 59 -15.39 9.04 -8.65
N GLY A 60 -14.57 9.66 -9.52
CA GLY A 60 -13.46 10.52 -9.12
C GLY A 60 -12.39 9.83 -8.27
N GLY A 61 -12.28 8.50 -8.36
CA GLY A 61 -11.34 7.72 -7.56
C GLY A 61 -9.91 7.66 -8.08
N GLY A 62 -9.68 8.09 -9.32
CA GLY A 62 -8.35 8.14 -9.90
C GLY A 62 -7.43 9.14 -9.20
N TYR A 63 -6.15 9.03 -9.49
CA TYR A 63 -5.14 9.97 -9.00
C TYR A 63 -5.54 11.43 -9.30
N GLY A 64 -5.51 12.28 -8.26
CA GLY A 64 -5.96 13.67 -8.34
C GLY A 64 -7.46 13.87 -8.60
N GLY A 65 -8.28 12.81 -8.60
CA GLY A 65 -9.70 12.87 -8.92
C GLY A 65 -10.03 13.01 -10.41
N ASN A 66 -9.04 12.80 -11.30
CA ASN A 66 -9.15 13.13 -12.72
C ASN A 66 -9.82 12.03 -13.57
N ASN A 67 -10.12 10.88 -13.00
CA ASN A 67 -10.86 9.78 -13.64
C ASN A 67 -11.49 8.86 -12.58
N ASP A 68 -12.19 7.81 -13.02
CA ASP A 68 -12.87 6.86 -12.12
C ASP A 68 -12.04 5.61 -11.79
N ARG A 69 -10.80 5.50 -12.28
CA ARG A 69 -9.93 4.33 -12.10
C ARG A 69 -9.23 4.41 -10.75
N TYR A 70 -9.91 3.94 -9.71
CA TYR A 70 -9.33 3.86 -8.38
C TYR A 70 -8.06 3.02 -8.34
N LEU A 71 -8.12 1.80 -8.87
CA LEU A 71 -6.94 0.96 -9.09
C LEU A 71 -7.09 0.14 -10.37
N ASP A 72 -6.02 0.04 -11.14
CA ASP A 72 -5.91 -0.81 -12.33
C ASP A 72 -4.49 -1.40 -12.33
N LEU A 73 -4.36 -2.61 -11.78
CA LEU A 73 -3.07 -3.25 -11.52
C LEU A 73 -3.01 -4.59 -12.25
N ARG A 74 -1.84 -4.87 -12.83
CA ARG A 74 -1.63 -6.03 -13.67
C ARG A 74 -0.25 -6.62 -13.44
N VAL A 75 -0.20 -7.93 -13.46
CA VAL A 75 1.02 -8.73 -13.63
C VAL A 75 0.78 -9.54 -14.89
N ASP A 76 1.44 -9.17 -15.98
CA ASP A 76 1.17 -9.75 -17.29
C ASP A 76 1.99 -11.03 -17.57
N ASP A 77 3.14 -11.22 -16.89
CA ASP A 77 3.95 -12.43 -17.00
C ASP A 77 4.77 -12.69 -15.72
N ASP A 78 4.42 -13.76 -14.99
CA ASP A 78 5.14 -14.23 -13.82
C ASP A 78 4.81 -15.69 -13.46
N PRO A 79 5.69 -16.45 -12.79
CA PRO A 79 5.30 -17.73 -12.18
C PRO A 79 4.36 -17.57 -10.97
N GLU A 80 4.35 -16.43 -10.27
CA GLU A 80 3.57 -16.17 -9.06
C GLU A 80 2.71 -14.89 -9.18
N PRO A 81 1.89 -14.72 -10.25
CA PRO A 81 1.26 -13.44 -10.59
C PRO A 81 0.28 -12.94 -9.55
N VAL A 82 -0.44 -13.84 -8.87
CA VAL A 82 -1.43 -13.45 -7.85
C VAL A 82 -0.73 -12.93 -6.59
N GLU A 83 0.40 -13.52 -6.22
CA GLU A 83 1.19 -13.05 -5.07
C GLU A 83 1.84 -11.71 -5.38
N LYS A 84 2.36 -11.54 -6.60
CA LYS A 84 2.86 -10.24 -7.07
C LYS A 84 1.76 -9.19 -7.14
N LEU A 85 0.57 -9.54 -7.63
CA LEU A 85 -0.57 -8.63 -7.68
C LEU A 85 -1.00 -8.18 -6.27
N ALA A 86 -0.98 -9.09 -5.29
CA ALA A 86 -1.24 -8.74 -3.90
C ALA A 86 -0.23 -7.71 -3.37
N ARG A 87 1.06 -7.87 -3.70
CA ARG A 87 2.08 -6.85 -3.36
C ARG A 87 1.82 -5.51 -4.04
N LEU A 88 1.41 -5.52 -5.32
CA LEU A 88 1.06 -4.27 -6.02
C LEU A 88 -0.14 -3.57 -5.38
N VAL A 89 -1.16 -4.31 -4.93
CA VAL A 89 -2.31 -3.73 -4.19
C VAL A 89 -1.85 -3.12 -2.87
N GLN A 90 -0.97 -3.79 -2.13
CA GLN A 90 -0.42 -3.23 -0.88
C GLN A 90 0.43 -1.97 -1.13
N MET A 91 1.24 -1.95 -2.20
CA MET A 91 1.97 -0.74 -2.60
C MET A 91 1.01 0.39 -2.99
N HIS A 92 -0.05 0.07 -3.74
CA HIS A 92 -1.08 1.06 -4.07
C HIS A 92 -1.69 1.68 -2.82
N HIS A 93 -2.01 0.85 -1.80
CA HIS A 93 -2.48 1.35 -0.52
C HIS A 93 -1.47 2.30 0.12
N VAL A 94 -0.18 1.97 0.17
CA VAL A 94 0.84 2.85 0.75
C VAL A 94 0.87 4.22 0.07
N PHE A 95 0.96 4.26 -1.27
CA PHE A 95 1.23 5.48 -2.02
C PHE A 95 -0.02 6.31 -2.37
N PHE A 96 -1.18 5.67 -2.50
CA PHE A 96 -2.42 6.33 -2.94
C PHE A 96 -3.57 6.23 -1.93
N GLY A 97 -3.37 5.48 -0.85
CA GLY A 97 -4.32 5.44 0.25
C GLY A 97 -4.29 6.76 1.03
N ARG A 98 -5.48 7.30 1.33
CA ARG A 98 -5.61 8.53 2.10
C ARG A 98 -5.54 8.25 3.60
N SER A 99 -4.77 9.06 4.33
CA SER A 99 -4.72 9.00 5.78
C SER A 99 -6.09 9.25 6.40
N GLN A 100 -6.54 8.34 7.27
CA GLN A 100 -7.70 8.60 8.13
C GLN A 100 -7.20 9.21 9.43
N THR A 101 -7.86 10.25 9.95
CA THR A 101 -7.40 10.98 11.15
C THR A 101 -7.14 10.08 12.36
N ARG A 102 -7.85 8.94 12.46
CA ARG A 102 -7.70 7.94 13.53
C ARG A 102 -6.40 7.10 13.45
N GLU A 103 -5.67 7.19 12.35
CA GLU A 103 -4.45 6.41 12.06
C GLU A 103 -3.18 7.25 12.22
N LEU A 104 -3.32 8.50 12.65
CA LEU A 104 -2.21 9.42 12.87
C LEU A 104 -1.55 9.18 14.23
N THR A 105 -0.24 8.95 14.20
CA THR A 105 0.61 8.84 15.39
C THR A 105 1.27 10.19 15.67
N PRO A 106 1.11 10.78 16.87
CA PRO A 106 1.81 12.01 17.23
C PRO A 106 3.33 11.87 17.10
N ILE A 107 3.98 12.88 16.54
CA ILE A 107 5.44 12.96 16.45
C ILE A 107 5.95 13.52 17.78
N ASP A 108 6.13 12.61 18.75
CA ASP A 108 6.80 12.92 20.01
C ASP A 108 8.33 12.99 19.83
N SER A 109 9.07 13.34 20.90
CA SER A 109 10.52 13.47 20.80
C SER A 109 11.25 12.18 20.42
N ARG A 110 10.66 11.01 20.70
CA ARG A 110 11.23 9.72 20.34
C ARG A 110 11.06 9.48 18.84
N LEU A 111 9.85 9.63 18.31
CA LEU A 111 9.56 9.48 16.89
C LEU A 111 10.29 10.55 16.07
N ALA A 112 10.34 11.80 16.55
CA ALA A 112 11.13 12.86 15.93
C ALA A 112 12.59 12.45 15.75
N ARG A 113 13.22 11.90 16.80
CA ARG A 113 14.62 11.43 16.73
C ARG A 113 14.80 10.29 15.72
N GLU A 114 13.84 9.38 15.66
CA GLU A 114 13.84 8.29 14.68
C GLU A 114 13.78 8.82 13.24
N LEU A 115 12.81 9.70 12.95
CA LEU A 115 12.66 10.31 11.62
C LEU A 115 13.88 11.15 11.25
N GLN A 116 14.41 11.93 12.18
CA GLN A 116 15.65 12.68 11.99
C GLN A 116 16.85 11.77 11.69
N ALA A 117 16.96 10.61 12.36
CA ALA A 117 18.03 9.65 12.08
C ALA A 117 17.93 9.09 10.66
N ILE A 118 16.72 8.77 10.20
CA ILE A 118 16.48 8.35 8.82
C ILE A 118 16.90 9.47 7.85
N MET A 119 16.38 10.69 8.04
CA MET A 119 16.71 11.83 7.17
C MET A 119 18.20 12.16 7.17
N HIS A 120 18.88 12.09 8.32
CA HIS A 120 20.31 12.31 8.43
C HIS A 120 21.11 11.24 7.69
N ALA A 121 20.72 9.96 7.81
CA ALA A 121 21.35 8.87 7.06
C ALA A 121 21.16 9.01 5.54
N GLN A 122 20.05 9.61 5.10
CA GLN A 122 19.80 9.93 3.68
C GLN A 122 20.46 11.26 3.23
N GLY A 123 21.15 11.98 4.13
CA GLY A 123 21.77 13.28 3.82
C GLY A 123 20.78 14.43 3.65
N LEU A 124 19.50 14.23 4.02
CA LEU A 124 18.43 15.23 3.94
C LEU A 124 18.42 16.18 5.14
N LEU A 125 18.95 15.72 6.28
CA LEU A 125 19.12 16.52 7.49
C LEU A 125 20.59 16.52 7.91
N LYS A 126 21.23 17.69 7.99
CA LYS A 126 22.66 17.78 8.34
C LYS A 126 22.92 17.69 9.85
N ARG A 127 21.96 18.13 10.66
CA ARG A 127 22.10 18.16 12.12
C ARG A 127 21.88 16.76 12.70
N GLN A 128 22.51 16.52 13.84
CA GLN A 128 22.35 15.26 14.57
C GLN A 128 20.91 15.09 15.09
N PRO A 129 20.35 13.87 15.15
CA PRO A 129 19.02 13.62 15.68
C PRO A 129 18.93 13.96 17.17
N ASP A 130 18.18 14.99 17.52
CA ASP A 130 18.01 15.45 18.91
C ASP A 130 16.59 15.18 19.47
N GLY A 131 15.62 14.92 18.60
CA GLY A 131 14.22 14.73 18.95
C GLY A 131 13.40 16.01 19.01
N ASN A 132 13.95 17.15 18.60
CA ASN A 132 13.22 18.40 18.46
C ASN A 132 12.57 18.50 17.07
N TRP A 133 11.24 18.37 17.02
CA TRP A 133 10.48 18.48 15.77
C TRP A 133 10.21 19.95 15.44
N ASP A 134 11.23 20.66 14.96
CA ASP A 134 11.23 22.06 14.58
C ASP A 134 10.93 22.29 13.08
N ASP A 135 10.99 23.54 12.63
CA ASP A 135 10.73 23.89 11.23
C ASP A 135 11.75 23.27 10.28
N GLU A 136 13.03 23.20 10.65
CA GLU A 136 14.05 22.53 9.84
C GLU A 136 13.72 21.04 9.67
N SER A 137 13.35 20.36 10.75
CA SER A 137 12.96 18.95 10.71
C SER A 137 11.71 18.73 9.85
N ARG A 138 10.70 19.60 9.97
CA ARG A 138 9.47 19.52 9.17
C ARG A 138 9.70 19.76 7.69
N LEU A 139 10.54 20.74 7.33
CA LEU A 139 10.87 21.04 5.93
C LEU A 139 11.71 19.93 5.30
N ALA A 140 12.70 19.41 6.04
CA ALA A 140 13.47 18.24 5.60
C ALA A 140 12.55 17.03 5.43
N PHE A 141 11.59 16.83 6.34
CA PHE A 141 10.63 15.73 6.25
C PHE A 141 9.64 15.91 5.11
N GLN A 142 9.19 17.12 4.81
CA GLN A 142 8.37 17.39 3.63
C GLN A 142 9.09 17.02 2.34
N HIS A 143 10.36 17.41 2.22
CA HIS A 143 11.17 17.02 1.07
C HIS A 143 11.35 15.50 1.00
N PHE A 144 11.61 14.86 2.14
CA PHE A 144 11.75 13.40 2.22
C PHE A 144 10.47 12.66 1.81
N ILE A 145 9.31 13.10 2.31
CA ILE A 145 8.00 12.57 1.97
C ILE A 145 7.72 12.69 0.47
N SER A 146 8.15 13.79 -0.16
CA SER A 146 7.99 13.96 -1.60
C SER A 146 8.89 13.05 -2.43
N ILE A 147 10.14 12.84 -2.00
CA ILE A 147 11.04 11.86 -2.66
C ILE A 147 10.45 10.44 -2.59
N GLU A 148 9.81 10.10 -1.48
CA GLU A 148 9.23 8.78 -1.25
C GLU A 148 7.79 8.63 -1.77
N ASN A 149 7.22 9.66 -2.42
CA ASN A 149 5.86 9.68 -2.96
C ASN A 149 4.78 9.37 -1.89
N LEU A 150 4.91 9.98 -0.72
CA LEU A 150 4.02 9.80 0.44
C LEU A 150 3.19 11.07 0.75
N GLU A 151 2.99 11.98 -0.22
CA GLU A 151 2.31 13.27 -0.01
C GLU A 151 0.83 13.10 0.36
N GLU A 152 0.19 12.05 -0.13
CA GLU A 152 -1.19 11.65 0.26
C GLU A 152 -1.26 11.18 1.72
N ARG A 153 -0.10 10.83 2.30
CA ARG A 153 0.03 10.30 3.67
C ARG A 153 0.50 11.34 4.66
N TRP A 154 1.33 12.29 4.23
CA TRP A 154 1.81 13.39 5.06
C TRP A 154 2.09 14.67 4.28
N ASN A 155 1.65 15.79 4.83
CA ASN A 155 2.08 17.12 4.38
C ASN A 155 2.09 18.11 5.56
N ILE A 156 2.93 19.13 5.40
CA ILE A 156 3.19 20.12 6.45
C ILE A 156 1.95 20.99 6.77
N GLU A 157 1.02 21.13 5.83
CA GLU A 157 -0.15 22.00 5.97
C GLU A 157 -1.29 21.33 6.76
N GLN A 158 -1.50 20.03 6.55
CA GLN A 158 -2.63 19.31 7.13
C GLN A 158 -2.32 18.74 8.52
N HIS A 159 -1.16 18.11 8.71
CA HIS A 159 -0.82 17.46 9.98
C HIS A 159 0.69 17.44 10.28
N PRO A 160 1.32 18.61 10.49
CA PRO A 160 2.77 18.73 10.66
C PRO A 160 3.34 18.01 11.89
N TYR A 161 2.50 17.65 12.86
CA TYR A 161 2.89 17.04 14.14
C TYR A 161 2.42 15.60 14.31
N ALA A 162 1.88 14.98 13.26
CA ALA A 162 1.43 13.60 13.31
C ALA A 162 1.73 12.89 11.99
N LEU A 163 2.08 11.61 12.06
CA LEU A 163 2.41 10.78 10.92
C LEU A 163 1.46 9.60 10.82
N ASP A 164 0.97 9.35 9.61
CA ASP A 164 0.17 8.18 9.30
C ASP A 164 0.93 6.87 9.58
N ARG A 165 0.24 5.92 10.19
CA ARG A 165 0.86 4.64 10.60
C ARG A 165 1.40 3.84 9.42
N VAL A 166 0.73 3.84 8.27
CA VAL A 166 1.19 3.12 7.07
C VAL A 166 2.47 3.75 6.54
N ALA A 167 2.53 5.08 6.48
CA ALA A 167 3.76 5.79 6.11
C ALA A 167 4.90 5.50 7.09
N LEU A 168 4.64 5.50 8.41
CA LEU A 168 5.65 5.17 9.41
C LEU A 168 6.18 3.74 9.25
N GLU A 169 5.30 2.76 9.06
CA GLU A 169 5.69 1.36 8.86
C GLU A 169 6.49 1.19 7.56
N TYR A 170 6.10 1.87 6.47
CA TYR A 170 6.87 1.91 5.23
C TYR A 170 8.28 2.48 5.43
N LEU A 171 8.40 3.64 6.07
CA LEU A 171 9.69 4.29 6.33
C LEU A 171 10.62 3.39 7.15
N ARG A 172 10.10 2.71 8.17
CA ARG A 172 10.87 1.74 8.99
C ARG A 172 11.35 0.54 8.20
N GLN A 173 10.50 -0.01 7.32
CA GLN A 173 10.87 -1.16 6.49
C GLN A 173 11.91 -0.81 5.44
N ARG A 174 11.78 0.38 4.83
CA ARG A 174 12.67 0.83 3.76
C ARG A 174 14.00 1.37 4.28
N PHE A 175 13.98 2.05 5.43
CA PHE A 175 15.14 2.67 6.05
C PHE A 175 15.37 2.11 7.46
N PRO A 176 15.80 0.83 7.57
CA PRO A 176 16.07 0.23 8.86
C PRO A 176 17.25 0.97 9.53
N THR A 177 16.98 1.62 10.64
CA THR A 177 18.01 2.19 11.53
C THR A 177 18.67 1.05 12.31
N LYS A 178 20.01 1.02 12.28
CA LYS A 178 20.83 0.05 13.03
C LYS A 178 20.92 0.41 14.51
#